data_AF-A0A815XEX1-F1
#
_entry.id   AF-A0A815XEX1-F1
#
_cell.length_a   1.000
_cell.length_b   1.000
_cell.length_c   1.000
_cell.angle_alpha   90.00
_cell.angle_beta   90.00
_cell.angle_gamma   90.00
#
_symmetry.space_group_name_H-M   'P 1'
#
loop_
_entity.id
_entity.type
_entity.pdbx_description
1 polymer ?
#
loop_
_entity_poly.entity_id
_entity_poly.type
_entity_poly.pdbx_seq_one_letter_code
_entity_poly.pdbx_strand_id
1 'polypeptide(L)'
;MLQHSTLKEASFNSTTLNNLKFRYSNLNNVTFYDAKLDEISFTKVDLKNANFSGSTLANIDFTSVNLQNASFTDTVVLSSKFIDTSFEGAHFSNVSFSSDINITALNLTVEQVAGIQVITTTPLSCEPFLRPPSGTCSKPTWSENATTLLFLDFGLRWKPHDIFMDRYDNLYVVDKSNRRVIVFQTGINVGSTGVVDIEANDVFADSDGNIFIPTSAPDGLIQKWKLHSIERGVILANVSGQPLGIFVSNKGNIYVTEHISNNRSRILKYPNSTYKQIVIYTRQALPEGLFVDQCENVYWVDEAFHQVMKFNNHSARGEVVAGVPFIPGNSSQHLNGPRDVILDAYGNLYIADRNNHRIQRKSGNTTEMIAGIPGIAGSANTQLKFPQSLAFDSHWNLYVSDSDNERIQKFQFESGDLWC
;
A
#
# COMPACT_ATOMS: atom_id res chain seq x y z
N MET A 1 4.32 5.51 -20.48
CA MET A 1 5.44 6.18 -19.78
C MET A 1 6.13 7.10 -20.77
N LEU A 2 6.38 8.36 -20.39
CA LEU A 2 7.11 9.35 -21.21
C LEU A 2 8.30 9.85 -20.39
N GLN A 3 9.28 8.98 -20.17
CA GLN A 3 10.48 9.33 -19.40
C GLN A 3 11.57 9.85 -20.34
N HIS A 4 12.44 10.74 -19.84
CA HIS A 4 13.54 11.33 -20.63
C HIS A 4 13.07 11.95 -21.97
N SER A 5 11.81 12.37 -22.03
CA SER A 5 11.19 12.86 -23.25
C SER A 5 11.31 14.38 -23.32
N THR A 6 11.26 14.94 -24.54
CA THR A 6 11.17 16.39 -24.72
C THR A 6 9.81 16.70 -25.35
N LEU A 7 8.97 17.38 -24.58
CA LEU A 7 7.60 17.77 -24.95
C LEU A 7 7.43 19.29 -24.74
N LYS A 8 8.48 20.04 -25.02
CA LYS A 8 8.50 21.49 -24.90
C LYS A 8 7.40 22.09 -25.78
N GLU A 9 6.67 23.08 -25.27
CA GLU A 9 5.58 23.77 -25.97
C GLU A 9 4.39 22.87 -26.36
N ALA A 10 4.34 21.63 -25.84
CA ALA A 10 3.19 20.75 -26.07
C ALA A 10 1.92 21.31 -25.42
N SER A 11 0.78 20.96 -26.01
CA SER A 11 -0.53 21.36 -25.50
C SER A 11 -1.36 20.14 -25.09
N PHE A 12 -1.82 20.18 -23.85
CA PHE A 12 -2.72 19.21 -23.21
C PHE A 12 -3.97 19.92 -22.68
N ASN A 13 -4.39 21.01 -23.32
CA ASN A 13 -5.52 21.82 -22.88
C ASN A 13 -6.84 21.02 -22.93
N SER A 14 -7.68 21.21 -21.91
CA SER A 14 -8.98 20.55 -21.76
C SER A 14 -8.91 19.03 -21.89
N THR A 15 -7.77 18.43 -21.55
CA THR A 15 -7.58 16.96 -21.55
C THR A 15 -7.77 16.38 -20.17
N THR A 16 -8.05 15.07 -20.11
CA THR A 16 -7.94 14.29 -18.88
C THR A 16 -6.73 13.36 -18.99
N LEU A 17 -5.78 13.51 -18.08
CA LEU A 17 -4.58 12.69 -18.01
C LEU A 17 -4.58 11.94 -16.68
N ASN A 18 -4.44 10.62 -16.77
CA ASN A 18 -4.41 9.75 -15.60
C ASN A 18 -3.18 8.84 -15.65
N ASN A 19 -2.53 8.58 -14.52
CA ASN A 19 -1.53 7.53 -14.39
C ASN A 19 -0.28 7.68 -15.30
N LEU A 20 0.12 8.91 -15.63
CA LEU A 20 1.29 9.18 -16.47
C LEU A 20 2.53 9.52 -15.65
N LYS A 21 3.67 9.03 -16.11
CA LYS A 21 5.00 9.35 -15.56
C LYS A 21 5.81 10.08 -16.61
N PHE A 22 6.16 11.34 -16.31
CA PHE A 22 6.98 12.22 -17.14
C PHE A 22 8.43 12.31 -16.67
N ARG A 23 8.86 11.48 -15.71
CA ARG A 23 10.14 11.61 -15.00
C ARG A 23 11.34 11.96 -15.91
N TYR A 24 12.18 12.88 -15.46
CA TYR A 24 13.38 13.35 -16.17
C TYR A 24 13.13 13.97 -17.56
N SER A 25 11.89 14.39 -17.85
CA SER A 25 11.54 15.00 -19.13
C SER A 25 11.65 16.53 -19.09
N ASN A 26 11.69 17.14 -20.27
CA ASN A 26 11.62 18.58 -20.46
C ASN A 26 10.25 18.95 -21.04
N LEU A 27 9.45 19.63 -20.22
CA LEU A 27 8.09 20.10 -20.53
C LEU A 27 8.02 21.63 -20.42
N ASN A 28 9.10 22.34 -20.75
CA ASN A 28 9.09 23.80 -20.70
C ASN A 28 8.02 24.39 -21.62
N ASN A 29 7.37 25.46 -21.18
CA ASN A 29 6.27 26.13 -21.88
C ASN A 29 5.08 25.21 -22.24
N VAL A 30 4.92 24.06 -21.57
CA VAL A 30 3.76 23.18 -21.78
C VAL A 30 2.49 23.86 -21.27
N THR A 31 1.35 23.57 -21.89
CA THR A 31 0.05 24.06 -21.42
C THR A 31 -0.87 22.90 -21.06
N PHE A 32 -1.43 22.97 -19.85
CA PHE A 32 -2.45 22.11 -19.24
C PHE A 32 -3.70 22.95 -18.90
N TYR A 33 -3.97 23.99 -19.69
CA TYR A 33 -5.08 24.89 -19.44
C TYR A 33 -6.42 24.12 -19.41
N ASP A 34 -7.22 24.33 -18.36
CA ASP A 34 -8.52 23.65 -18.16
C ASP A 34 -8.43 22.10 -18.18
N ALA A 35 -7.25 21.55 -17.88
CA ALA A 35 -7.05 20.10 -17.89
C ALA A 35 -7.42 19.45 -16.54
N LYS A 36 -7.64 18.13 -16.55
CA LYS A 36 -7.78 17.30 -15.35
C LYS A 36 -6.64 16.32 -15.28
N LEU A 37 -5.79 16.45 -14.28
CA LEU A 37 -4.63 15.59 -14.05
C LEU A 37 -4.86 14.82 -12.76
N ASP A 38 -4.74 13.50 -12.84
CA ASP A 38 -4.85 12.60 -11.69
C ASP A 38 -3.70 11.58 -11.71
N GLU A 39 -3.04 11.40 -10.57
CA GLU A 39 -1.94 10.44 -10.40
C GLU A 39 -0.79 10.64 -11.43
N ILE A 40 -0.37 11.88 -11.64
CA ILE A 40 0.72 12.23 -12.56
C ILE A 40 2.02 12.43 -11.78
N SER A 41 3.10 11.80 -12.25
CA SER A 41 4.45 12.00 -11.70
C SER A 41 5.27 12.88 -12.61
N PHE A 42 5.57 14.09 -12.14
CA PHE A 42 6.50 15.04 -12.74
C PHE A 42 7.88 15.00 -12.08
N THR A 43 8.23 13.94 -11.35
CA THR A 43 9.50 13.88 -10.59
C THR A 43 10.70 14.25 -11.47
N LYS A 44 11.48 15.26 -11.05
CA LYS A 44 12.65 15.78 -11.78
C LYS A 44 12.35 16.26 -13.21
N VAL A 45 11.18 16.84 -13.44
CA VAL A 45 10.79 17.44 -14.72
C VAL A 45 11.03 18.95 -14.69
N ASP A 46 11.46 19.51 -15.83
CA ASP A 46 11.48 20.95 -16.05
C ASP A 46 10.12 21.40 -16.61
N LEU A 47 9.36 22.16 -15.81
CA LEU A 47 8.03 22.70 -16.11
C LEU A 47 8.07 24.24 -16.09
N LYS A 48 9.22 24.83 -16.45
CA LYS A 48 9.36 26.27 -16.51
C LYS A 48 8.36 26.88 -17.50
N ASN A 49 7.69 27.95 -17.06
CA ASN A 49 6.62 28.65 -17.76
C ASN A 49 5.42 27.75 -18.12
N ALA A 50 5.21 26.64 -17.41
CA ALA A 50 4.04 25.79 -17.65
C ALA A 50 2.74 26.52 -17.27
N ASN A 51 1.67 26.29 -18.04
CA ASN A 51 0.36 26.87 -17.76
C ASN A 51 -0.60 25.80 -17.23
N PHE A 52 -0.97 25.88 -15.95
CA PHE A 52 -1.97 25.03 -15.32
C PHE A 52 -3.32 25.72 -15.13
N SER A 53 -3.52 26.92 -15.70
CA SER A 53 -4.66 27.75 -15.33
C SER A 53 -6.01 27.07 -15.63
N GLY A 54 -6.96 27.16 -14.69
CA GLY A 54 -8.28 26.49 -14.75
C GLY A 54 -8.25 24.97 -14.54
N SER A 55 -7.09 24.37 -14.30
CA SER A 55 -6.97 22.90 -14.21
C SER A 55 -7.32 22.35 -12.83
N THR A 56 -7.56 21.04 -12.77
CA THR A 56 -7.61 20.27 -11.52
C THR A 56 -6.42 19.32 -11.47
N LEU A 57 -5.64 19.40 -10.40
CA LEU A 57 -4.40 18.66 -10.17
C LEU A 57 -4.57 17.77 -8.93
N ALA A 58 -4.88 16.49 -9.12
CA ALA A 58 -5.06 15.53 -8.04
C ALA A 58 -3.91 14.52 -7.99
N ASN A 59 -3.41 14.21 -6.79
CA ASN A 59 -2.39 13.18 -6.58
C ASN A 59 -1.11 13.39 -7.41
N ILE A 60 -0.70 14.65 -7.60
CA ILE A 60 0.45 14.99 -8.44
C ILE A 60 1.74 14.95 -7.63
N ASP A 61 2.78 14.36 -8.20
CA ASP A 61 4.12 14.36 -7.62
C ASP A 61 5.02 15.37 -8.33
N PHE A 62 5.26 16.52 -7.67
CA PHE A 62 6.17 17.58 -8.10
C PHE A 62 7.56 17.51 -7.44
N THR A 63 8.00 16.33 -7.00
CA THR A 63 9.31 16.16 -6.37
C THR A 63 10.46 16.57 -7.30
N SER A 64 11.31 17.49 -6.84
CA SER A 64 12.45 18.08 -7.57
C SER A 64 12.05 18.73 -8.91
N VAL A 65 10.88 19.35 -8.98
CA VAL A 65 10.38 20.01 -10.19
C VAL A 65 10.74 21.49 -10.22
N ASN A 66 11.06 21.98 -11.42
CA ASN A 66 11.18 23.41 -11.69
C ASN A 66 9.84 23.98 -12.20
N LEU A 67 9.12 24.75 -11.38
CA LEU A 67 7.88 25.47 -11.74
C LEU A 67 8.11 26.97 -11.89
N GLN A 68 9.33 27.40 -12.24
CA GLN A 68 9.62 28.81 -12.46
C GLN A 68 8.65 29.44 -13.44
N ASN A 69 8.07 30.59 -13.08
CA ASN A 69 7.09 31.34 -13.87
C ASN A 69 5.85 30.52 -14.32
N ALA A 70 5.57 29.39 -13.67
CA ALA A 70 4.36 28.63 -13.99
C ALA A 70 3.11 29.38 -13.52
N SER A 71 2.01 29.24 -14.26
CA SER A 71 0.71 29.85 -13.91
C SER A 71 -0.24 28.82 -13.32
N PHE A 72 -0.78 29.12 -12.15
CA PHE A 72 -1.79 28.31 -11.44
C PHE A 72 -3.14 29.05 -11.31
N THR A 73 -3.38 30.09 -12.11
CA THR A 73 -4.62 30.89 -12.02
C THR A 73 -5.87 30.00 -12.10
N ASP A 74 -6.82 30.17 -11.17
CA ASP A 74 -8.06 29.37 -11.08
C ASP A 74 -7.84 27.84 -10.99
N THR A 75 -6.68 27.39 -10.49
CA THR A 75 -6.34 25.97 -10.39
C THR A 75 -6.79 25.37 -9.06
N VAL A 76 -7.22 24.11 -9.08
CA VAL A 76 -7.50 23.32 -7.87
C VAL A 76 -6.43 22.25 -7.70
N VAL A 77 -5.73 22.24 -6.57
CA VAL A 77 -4.66 21.31 -6.24
C VAL A 77 -5.05 20.44 -5.05
N LEU A 78 -5.12 19.13 -5.28
CA LEU A 78 -5.61 18.14 -4.34
C LEU A 78 -4.54 17.08 -4.06
N SER A 79 -4.29 16.77 -2.78
CA SER A 79 -3.45 15.66 -2.32
C SER A 79 -2.12 15.49 -3.07
N SER A 80 -1.48 16.60 -3.42
CA SER A 80 -0.28 16.65 -4.25
C SER A 80 0.98 16.92 -3.42
N LYS A 81 2.13 16.40 -3.87
CA LYS A 81 3.42 16.49 -3.19
C LYS A 81 4.31 17.53 -3.87
N PHE A 82 4.94 18.37 -3.06
CA PHE A 82 5.88 19.40 -3.49
C PHE A 82 7.13 19.32 -2.62
N ILE A 83 8.10 18.52 -3.05
CA ILE A 83 9.36 18.29 -2.35
C ILE A 83 10.47 18.85 -3.24
N ASP A 84 11.34 19.70 -2.71
CA ASP A 84 12.41 20.34 -3.47
C ASP A 84 11.93 21.02 -4.77
N THR A 85 10.71 21.58 -4.74
CA THR A 85 10.06 22.22 -5.90
C THR A 85 10.37 23.72 -5.92
N SER A 86 10.77 24.26 -7.07
CA SER A 86 11.00 25.70 -7.24
C SER A 86 9.75 26.41 -7.75
N PHE A 87 9.32 27.47 -7.06
CA PHE A 87 8.18 28.33 -7.42
C PHE A 87 8.58 29.78 -7.75
N GLU A 88 9.85 30.02 -8.07
CA GLU A 88 10.34 31.38 -8.34
C GLU A 88 9.59 31.99 -9.53
N GLY A 89 8.94 33.13 -9.30
CA GLY A 89 8.11 33.82 -10.30
C GLY A 89 6.78 33.13 -10.65
N ALA A 90 6.43 32.00 -10.00
CA ALA A 90 5.17 31.33 -10.25
C ALA A 90 3.96 32.20 -9.82
N HIS A 91 2.90 32.19 -10.62
CA HIS A 91 1.71 32.98 -10.41
C HIS A 91 0.59 32.15 -9.78
N PHE A 92 0.14 32.59 -8.61
CA PHE A 92 -1.01 32.03 -7.91
C PHE A 92 -2.10 33.09 -7.83
N SER A 93 -3.21 32.87 -8.52
CA SER A 93 -4.38 33.73 -8.46
C SER A 93 -5.63 32.87 -8.38
N ASN A 94 -6.44 33.05 -7.33
CA ASN A 94 -7.64 32.25 -7.09
C ASN A 94 -7.38 30.72 -7.10
N VAL A 95 -6.27 30.30 -6.49
CA VAL A 95 -5.86 28.88 -6.46
C VAL A 95 -6.41 28.22 -5.21
N SER A 96 -6.98 27.03 -5.34
CA SER A 96 -7.46 26.25 -4.19
C SER A 96 -6.53 25.09 -3.89
N PHE A 97 -6.02 25.00 -2.66
CA PHE A 97 -5.23 23.86 -2.18
C PHE A 97 -6.03 23.07 -1.15
N SER A 98 -5.99 21.74 -1.22
CA SER A 98 -6.56 20.88 -0.19
C SER A 98 -5.77 20.98 1.12
N SER A 99 -6.47 20.85 2.25
CA SER A 99 -5.92 21.07 3.59
C SER A 99 -4.82 20.10 4.02
N ASP A 100 -4.63 18.98 3.30
CA ASP A 100 -3.56 18.01 3.51
C ASP A 100 -2.22 18.45 2.88
N ILE A 101 -2.21 19.51 2.07
CA ILE A 101 -1.00 20.08 1.49
C ILE A 101 -0.39 21.11 2.45
N ASN A 102 0.87 20.89 2.85
CA ASN A 102 1.58 21.81 3.73
C ASN A 102 2.12 23.03 2.96
N ILE A 103 1.26 24.01 2.70
CA ILE A 103 1.57 25.23 1.95
C ILE A 103 2.67 26.05 2.63
N THR A 104 2.76 26.01 3.97
CA THR A 104 3.78 26.76 4.72
C THR A 104 5.20 26.27 4.45
N ALA A 105 5.37 25.02 3.99
CA ALA A 105 6.65 24.46 3.62
C ALA A 105 7.09 24.81 2.18
N LEU A 106 6.22 25.43 1.37
CA LEU A 106 6.49 25.72 -0.05
C LEU A 106 7.34 26.98 -0.27
N ASN A 107 7.74 27.67 0.81
CA ASN A 107 8.58 28.88 0.78
C ASN A 107 8.08 29.94 -0.21
N LEU A 108 6.77 30.16 -0.26
CA LEU A 108 6.11 31.13 -1.14
C LEU A 108 6.25 32.55 -0.60
N THR A 109 6.22 33.54 -1.49
CA THR A 109 6.17 34.95 -1.10
C THR A 109 4.80 35.32 -0.52
N VAL A 110 4.72 36.42 0.23
CA VAL A 110 3.45 36.92 0.80
C VAL A 110 2.40 37.17 -0.30
N GLU A 111 2.83 37.66 -1.47
CA GLU A 111 1.96 37.90 -2.61
C GLU A 111 1.40 36.60 -3.22
N GLN A 112 2.24 35.57 -3.34
CA GLN A 112 1.81 34.25 -3.83
C GLN A 112 0.80 33.60 -2.88
N VAL A 113 0.98 33.76 -1.57
CA VAL A 113 0.05 33.24 -0.55
C VAL A 113 -1.30 33.96 -0.60
N ALA A 114 -1.33 35.25 -0.93
CA ALA A 114 -2.58 36.02 -0.99
C ALA A 114 -3.58 35.51 -2.05
N GLY A 115 -3.07 34.86 -3.10
CA GLY A 115 -3.89 34.25 -4.15
C GLY A 115 -4.38 32.83 -3.85
N ILE A 116 -4.06 32.27 -2.67
CA ILE A 116 -4.34 30.88 -2.30
C ILE A 116 -5.51 30.80 -1.32
N GLN A 117 -6.46 29.91 -1.61
CA GLN A 117 -7.52 29.47 -0.73
C GLN A 117 -7.22 28.06 -0.24
N VAL A 118 -7.42 27.79 1.04
CA VAL A 118 -7.35 26.42 1.58
C VAL A 118 -8.76 25.88 1.64
N ILE A 119 -9.00 24.81 0.89
CA ILE A 119 -10.29 24.11 0.89
C ILE A 119 -10.18 22.87 1.76
N THR A 120 -11.15 22.70 2.66
CA THR A 120 -11.38 21.40 3.27
C THR A 120 -12.06 20.55 2.21
N THR A 121 -11.28 19.78 1.47
CA THR A 121 -11.86 18.64 0.80
C THR A 121 -12.42 17.75 1.90
N THR A 122 -13.70 17.37 1.82
CA THR A 122 -14.07 16.05 2.34
C THR A 122 -12.97 15.13 1.83
N PRO A 123 -12.22 14.41 2.70
CA PRO A 123 -11.18 13.53 2.23
C PRO A 123 -11.77 12.78 1.05
N LEU A 124 -11.07 12.76 -0.10
CA LEU A 124 -11.40 11.91 -1.24
C LEU A 124 -12.06 10.68 -0.64
N SER A 125 -13.34 10.43 -0.97
CA SER A 125 -14.04 9.23 -0.48
C SER A 125 -13.01 8.12 -0.52
N CYS A 126 -12.82 7.42 0.61
CA CYS A 126 -11.73 6.47 0.83
C CYS A 126 -11.83 5.32 -0.18
N GLU A 127 -11.57 5.63 -1.44
CA GLU A 127 -11.63 4.82 -2.63
C GLU A 127 -10.28 4.11 -2.63
N PRO A 128 -10.25 2.79 -2.49
CA PRO A 128 -9.04 2.03 -2.19
C PRO A 128 -8.04 1.90 -3.34
N PHE A 129 -6.88 1.29 -3.02
CA PHE A 129 -5.64 1.17 -3.81
C PHE A 129 -5.79 0.64 -5.26
N LEU A 130 -6.95 0.08 -5.61
CA LEU A 130 -7.29 -0.34 -6.96
C LEU A 130 -8.63 0.30 -7.30
N ARG A 131 -8.65 1.19 -8.30
CA ARG A 131 -9.87 1.82 -8.77
C ARG A 131 -10.70 0.76 -9.50
N PRO A 132 -11.94 0.48 -9.09
CA PRO A 132 -12.77 -0.42 -9.86
C PRO A 132 -13.16 0.25 -11.20
N PRO A 133 -13.29 -0.54 -12.28
CA PRO A 133 -13.98 -0.08 -13.48
C PRO A 133 -15.42 0.41 -13.21
N SER A 134 -15.98 1.15 -14.14
CA SER A 134 -17.34 1.71 -13.99
C SER A 134 -18.40 0.66 -14.35
N GLY A 135 -19.27 0.25 -13.41
CA GLY A 135 -20.32 -0.75 -13.65
C GLY A 135 -21.35 -0.91 -12.51
N THR A 136 -22.29 -1.85 -12.64
CA THR A 136 -23.30 -2.19 -11.62
C THR A 136 -22.87 -3.38 -10.75
N CYS A 137 -22.97 -3.21 -9.42
CA CYS A 137 -22.48 -4.13 -8.39
C CYS A 137 -23.07 -5.57 -8.42
N SER A 138 -22.21 -6.58 -8.43
CA SER A 138 -22.59 -7.94 -8.02
C SER A 138 -21.49 -8.66 -7.21
N LYS A 139 -21.83 -9.84 -6.65
CA LYS A 139 -20.99 -10.61 -5.72
C LYS A 139 -19.73 -11.15 -6.43
N PRO A 140 -18.51 -10.95 -5.88
CA PRO A 140 -17.31 -11.57 -6.43
C PRO A 140 -17.38 -13.09 -6.28
N THR A 141 -17.18 -13.81 -7.39
CA THR A 141 -17.06 -15.26 -7.41
C THR A 141 -15.60 -15.64 -7.66
N TRP A 142 -15.15 -16.62 -6.90
CA TRP A 142 -13.80 -17.17 -7.00
C TRP A 142 -13.89 -18.55 -7.61
N SER A 143 -12.85 -18.93 -8.35
CA SER A 143 -12.76 -20.27 -8.89
C SER A 143 -12.90 -21.32 -7.82
N GLU A 144 -13.71 -22.34 -8.12
CA GLU A 144 -13.73 -23.58 -7.35
C GLU A 144 -12.37 -24.32 -7.42
N ASN A 145 -11.48 -23.92 -8.33
CA ASN A 145 -10.13 -24.47 -8.47
C ASN A 145 -9.06 -23.41 -8.19
N ALA A 146 -8.38 -23.55 -7.05
CA ALA A 146 -7.15 -22.82 -6.78
C ALA A 146 -5.97 -23.44 -7.54
N THR A 147 -5.12 -22.60 -8.11
CA THR A 147 -3.85 -23.02 -8.72
C THR A 147 -2.70 -22.86 -7.72
N THR A 148 -1.87 -23.88 -7.56
CA THR A 148 -0.64 -23.77 -6.75
C THR A 148 0.47 -23.18 -7.60
N LEU A 149 1.12 -22.11 -7.14
CA LEU A 149 2.33 -21.62 -7.77
C LEU A 149 3.45 -22.61 -7.47
N LEU A 150 4.08 -23.13 -8.54
CA LEU A 150 5.18 -24.07 -8.41
C LEU A 150 6.50 -23.32 -8.24
N PHE A 151 7.22 -23.67 -7.18
CA PHE A 151 8.54 -23.15 -6.89
C PHE A 151 9.56 -24.15 -7.44
N LEU A 152 10.33 -23.72 -8.42
CA LEU A 152 11.47 -24.48 -8.94
C LEU A 152 12.68 -24.23 -8.04
N ASP A 153 12.72 -24.83 -6.85
CA ASP A 153 13.93 -24.77 -6.01
C ASP A 153 14.26 -26.14 -5.40
N PHE A 154 15.05 -26.89 -6.19
CA PHE A 154 15.98 -28.00 -5.88
C PHE A 154 15.96 -28.67 -4.47
N GLY A 155 14.79 -28.97 -3.90
CA GLY A 155 14.66 -29.82 -2.71
C GLY A 155 14.83 -29.12 -1.36
N LEU A 156 14.85 -27.78 -1.30
CA LEU A 156 14.75 -27.07 -0.03
C LEU A 156 13.28 -26.96 0.38
N ARG A 157 12.95 -27.45 1.59
CA ARG A 157 11.67 -27.11 2.22
C ARG A 157 11.66 -25.62 2.54
N TRP A 158 10.50 -25.00 2.40
CA TRP A 158 10.34 -23.57 2.60
C TRP A 158 8.99 -23.29 3.26
N LYS A 159 8.88 -22.17 3.97
CA LYS A 159 7.63 -21.75 4.61
C LYS A 159 7.34 -20.31 4.23
N PRO A 160 6.43 -20.07 3.25
CA PRO A 160 6.03 -18.71 2.92
C PRO A 160 5.31 -18.12 4.12
N HIS A 161 5.96 -17.17 4.79
CA HIS A 161 5.42 -16.52 5.99
C HIS A 161 4.53 -15.35 5.57
N ASP A 162 5.12 -14.40 4.86
CA ASP A 162 4.42 -13.22 4.37
C ASP A 162 4.48 -13.12 2.85
N ILE A 163 3.48 -12.47 2.27
CA ILE A 163 3.43 -12.18 0.84
C ILE A 163 2.98 -10.74 0.60
N PHE A 164 3.57 -10.12 -0.41
CA PHE A 164 3.16 -8.81 -0.89
C PHE A 164 3.12 -8.80 -2.41
N MET A 165 2.12 -8.12 -2.98
CA MET A 165 2.04 -7.88 -4.42
C MET A 165 2.30 -6.40 -4.71
N ASP A 166 3.29 -6.12 -5.56
CA ASP A 166 3.46 -4.77 -6.08
C ASP A 166 2.50 -4.46 -7.24
N ARG A 167 2.45 -3.18 -7.63
CA ARG A 167 1.57 -2.68 -8.69
C ARG A 167 1.89 -3.20 -10.11
N TYR A 168 2.98 -3.94 -10.28
CA TYR A 168 3.37 -4.56 -11.54
C TYR A 168 3.15 -6.08 -11.50
N ASP A 169 2.40 -6.54 -10.51
CA ASP A 169 2.12 -7.94 -10.21
C ASP A 169 3.39 -8.78 -10.00
N ASN A 170 4.40 -8.20 -9.32
CA ASN A 170 5.48 -8.99 -8.74
C ASN A 170 5.09 -9.42 -7.31
N LEU A 171 5.19 -10.72 -7.04
CA LEU A 171 4.91 -11.35 -5.75
C LEU A 171 6.21 -11.45 -4.97
N TYR A 172 6.28 -10.75 -3.86
CA TYR A 172 7.36 -10.84 -2.88
C TYR A 172 6.92 -11.84 -1.82
N VAL A 173 7.77 -12.83 -1.52
CA VAL A 173 7.47 -13.88 -0.55
C VAL A 173 8.58 -13.94 0.48
N VAL A 174 8.24 -13.81 1.76
CA VAL A 174 9.15 -14.04 2.87
C VAL A 174 9.25 -15.54 3.13
N ASP A 175 10.40 -16.12 2.81
CA ASP A 175 10.75 -17.48 3.19
C ASP A 175 11.54 -17.46 4.49
N LYS A 176 10.78 -17.53 5.60
CA LYS A 176 11.34 -17.43 6.95
C LYS A 176 12.28 -18.59 7.28
N SER A 177 12.05 -19.77 6.70
CA SER A 177 12.87 -20.96 6.98
C SER A 177 14.28 -20.85 6.39
N ASN A 178 14.41 -20.18 5.25
CA ASN A 178 15.68 -19.99 4.57
C ASN A 178 16.23 -18.56 4.69
N ARG A 179 15.61 -17.72 5.54
CA ARG A 179 16.00 -16.31 5.80
C ARG A 179 16.17 -15.50 4.52
N ARG A 180 15.16 -15.58 3.64
CA ARG A 180 15.20 -14.87 2.35
C ARG A 180 13.87 -14.27 1.96
N VAL A 181 13.93 -13.22 1.15
CA VAL A 181 12.80 -12.74 0.34
C VAL A 181 12.99 -13.22 -1.08
N ILE A 182 11.91 -13.74 -1.69
CA ILE A 182 11.89 -14.25 -3.06
C ILE A 182 10.89 -13.43 -3.88
N VAL A 183 11.19 -13.15 -5.15
CA VAL A 183 10.30 -12.38 -6.03
C VAL A 183 9.86 -13.23 -7.23
N PHE A 184 8.55 -13.25 -7.51
CA PHE A 184 7.95 -13.88 -8.68
C PHE A 184 7.29 -12.83 -9.53
N GLN A 185 7.44 -12.91 -10.85
CA GLN A 185 6.61 -12.12 -11.74
C GLN A 185 5.38 -12.95 -12.12
N THR A 186 4.17 -12.46 -11.83
CA THR A 186 2.95 -13.19 -12.17
C THR A 186 2.87 -13.44 -13.69
N GLY A 187 2.38 -14.62 -14.07
CA GLY A 187 2.38 -15.08 -15.47
C GLY A 187 3.65 -15.81 -15.90
N ILE A 188 4.72 -15.78 -15.10
CA ILE A 188 5.94 -16.59 -15.29
C ILE A 188 6.03 -17.60 -14.13
N ASN A 189 5.86 -18.89 -14.42
CA ASN A 189 5.95 -19.99 -13.43
C ASN A 189 7.39 -20.27 -12.93
N VAL A 190 8.30 -19.31 -13.07
CA VAL A 190 9.73 -19.45 -12.76
C VAL A 190 10.17 -18.14 -12.12
N GLY A 191 10.50 -18.17 -10.82
CA GLY A 191 10.98 -16.98 -10.10
C GLY A 191 12.32 -16.49 -10.65
N SER A 192 12.44 -15.18 -10.88
CA SER A 192 13.74 -14.54 -11.11
C SER A 192 14.33 -14.18 -9.75
N THR A 193 15.42 -14.86 -9.38
CA THR A 193 16.00 -14.87 -8.04
C THR A 193 16.64 -13.51 -7.67
N GLY A 194 15.83 -12.56 -7.21
CA GLY A 194 16.29 -11.57 -6.25
C GLY A 194 16.22 -12.18 -4.85
N VAL A 195 17.31 -12.74 -4.36
CA VAL A 195 17.42 -13.25 -2.98
C VAL A 195 18.06 -12.18 -2.14
N VAL A 196 17.35 -11.73 -1.10
CA VAL A 196 17.94 -10.93 -0.03
C VAL A 196 18.08 -11.87 1.17
N ASP A 197 19.30 -12.20 1.59
CA ASP A 197 19.57 -13.02 2.79
C ASP A 197 19.37 -12.18 4.06
N ILE A 198 18.16 -12.23 4.62
CA ILE A 198 17.72 -11.39 5.74
C ILE A 198 16.74 -12.14 6.65
N GLU A 199 16.85 -11.88 7.96
CA GLU A 199 15.86 -12.30 8.95
C GLU A 199 14.67 -11.34 8.93
N ALA A 200 13.82 -11.50 7.93
CA ALA A 200 12.59 -10.75 7.74
C ALA A 200 11.41 -11.45 8.43
N ASN A 201 10.58 -10.67 9.13
CA ASN A 201 9.27 -11.13 9.60
C ASN A 201 8.16 -10.85 8.59
N ASP A 202 8.32 -9.78 7.80
CA ASP A 202 7.37 -9.25 6.82
C ASP A 202 8.17 -8.59 5.67
N VAL A 203 7.50 -8.30 4.55
CA VAL A 203 8.04 -7.60 3.38
C VAL A 203 6.99 -6.66 2.80
N PHE A 204 7.42 -5.45 2.46
CA PHE A 204 6.61 -4.54 1.64
C PHE A 204 7.43 -4.07 0.44
N ALA A 205 6.81 -3.84 -0.72
CA ALA A 205 7.49 -3.20 -1.84
C ALA A 205 6.76 -1.94 -2.31
N ASP A 206 7.49 -0.86 -2.57
CA ASP A 206 6.90 0.36 -3.13
C ASP A 206 6.74 0.30 -4.65
N SER A 207 6.02 1.28 -5.21
CA SER A 207 5.76 1.41 -6.64
C SER A 207 7.00 1.62 -7.53
N ASP A 208 8.16 1.86 -6.91
CA ASP A 208 9.46 2.00 -7.57
C ASP A 208 10.29 0.70 -7.48
N GLY A 209 9.73 -0.38 -6.91
CA GLY A 209 10.39 -1.68 -6.77
C GLY A 209 11.41 -1.74 -5.63
N ASN A 210 11.33 -0.81 -4.68
CA ASN A 210 12.15 -0.90 -3.47
C ASN A 210 11.45 -1.80 -2.46
N ILE A 211 12.22 -2.65 -1.78
CA ILE A 211 11.74 -3.59 -0.77
C ILE A 211 12.04 -3.01 0.61
N PHE A 212 11.06 -2.98 1.48
CA PHE A 212 11.15 -2.55 2.85
C PHE A 212 11.05 -3.78 3.75
N ILE A 213 12.05 -3.97 4.59
CA ILE A 213 12.11 -5.12 5.48
C ILE A 213 12.31 -4.67 6.93
N PRO A 214 11.43 -5.09 7.85
CA PRO A 214 11.70 -5.12 9.28
C PRO A 214 12.61 -6.31 9.62
N THR A 215 13.78 -6.02 10.19
CA THR A 215 14.75 -7.04 10.61
C THR A 215 14.80 -7.15 12.13
N SER A 216 14.82 -8.37 12.64
CA SER A 216 14.64 -8.66 14.07
C SER A 216 15.93 -8.73 14.90
N ALA A 217 17.12 -8.74 14.27
CA ALA A 217 18.40 -8.82 14.98
C ALA A 217 19.54 -8.05 14.28
N PRO A 218 20.49 -7.44 15.04
CA PRO A 218 20.42 -7.14 16.48
C PRO A 218 19.70 -5.82 16.81
N ASP A 219 19.46 -4.94 15.83
CA ASP A 219 19.11 -3.53 16.10
C ASP A 219 17.69 -3.12 15.66
N GLY A 220 16.74 -4.05 15.48
CA GLY A 220 15.36 -3.70 15.12
C GLY A 220 15.29 -2.72 13.93
N LEU A 221 15.90 -3.08 12.80
CA LEU A 221 16.11 -2.13 11.71
C LEU A 221 14.99 -2.21 10.68
N ILE A 222 14.53 -1.04 10.25
CA ILE A 222 13.74 -0.89 9.03
C ILE A 222 14.70 -0.56 7.91
N GLN A 223 14.87 -1.50 6.97
CA GLN A 223 15.80 -1.36 5.86
C GLN A 223 15.06 -1.21 4.55
N LYS A 224 15.58 -0.35 3.67
CA LYS A 224 15.16 -0.21 2.28
C LYS A 224 16.20 -0.82 1.36
N TRP A 225 15.78 -1.81 0.60
CA TRP A 225 16.58 -2.53 -0.37
C TRP A 225 16.10 -2.19 -1.78
N LYS A 226 17.03 -2.17 -2.73
CA LYS A 226 16.68 -2.05 -4.15
C LYS A 226 16.70 -3.43 -4.76
N LEU A 227 15.64 -3.81 -5.46
CA LEU A 227 15.56 -5.08 -6.16
C LEU A 227 16.76 -5.24 -7.12
N HIS A 228 17.35 -6.43 -7.13
CA HIS A 228 18.57 -6.77 -7.91
C HIS A 228 19.84 -6.00 -7.54
N SER A 229 19.86 -5.29 -6.41
CA SER A 229 21.10 -4.68 -5.90
C SER A 229 21.90 -5.69 -5.07
N ILE A 230 23.22 -5.71 -5.27
CA ILE A 230 24.17 -6.41 -4.39
C ILE A 230 24.58 -5.55 -3.19
N GLU A 231 24.17 -4.28 -3.16
CA GLU A 231 24.45 -3.37 -2.05
C GLU A 231 23.52 -3.67 -0.87
N ARG A 232 24.05 -3.54 0.35
CA ARG A 232 23.24 -3.68 1.57
C ARG A 232 22.14 -2.62 1.59
N GLY A 233 20.97 -3.00 2.11
CA GLY A 233 19.86 -2.08 2.31
C GLY A 233 20.25 -0.88 3.16
N VAL A 234 19.68 0.28 2.83
CA VAL A 234 19.84 1.51 3.60
C VAL A 234 18.95 1.44 4.84
N ILE A 235 19.51 1.75 6.01
CA ILE A 235 18.74 1.85 7.25
C ILE A 235 17.88 3.12 7.17
N LEU A 236 16.56 2.95 7.19
CA LEU A 236 15.62 4.07 7.24
C LEU A 236 15.33 4.50 8.67
N ALA A 237 15.13 3.52 9.55
CA ALA A 237 14.77 3.75 10.93
C ALA A 237 15.17 2.59 11.82
N ASN A 238 15.16 2.84 13.13
CA ASN A 238 15.38 1.86 14.18
C ASN A 238 14.15 1.81 15.11
N VAL A 239 13.72 0.62 15.49
CA VAL A 239 12.70 0.36 16.51
C VAL A 239 13.33 -0.19 17.79
N SER A 240 12.74 0.13 18.94
CA SER A 240 13.28 -0.25 20.26
C SER A 240 12.98 -1.70 20.68
N GLY A 241 12.45 -2.51 19.79
CA GLY A 241 11.80 -3.78 20.04
C GLY A 241 11.86 -4.65 18.79
N GLN A 242 11.06 -5.70 18.74
CA GLN A 242 11.03 -6.62 17.60
C GLN A 242 10.03 -6.10 16.57
N PRO A 243 10.46 -5.65 15.38
CA PRO A 243 9.53 -5.29 14.34
C PRO A 243 8.95 -6.58 13.73
N LEU A 244 7.63 -6.61 13.57
CA LEU A 244 6.89 -7.80 13.14
C LEU A 244 6.24 -7.63 11.78
N GLY A 245 5.70 -6.44 11.50
CA GLY A 245 5.02 -6.10 10.26
C GLY A 245 5.36 -4.70 9.78
N ILE A 246 5.19 -4.46 8.49
CA ILE A 246 5.52 -3.21 7.81
C ILE A 246 4.49 -2.88 6.73
N PHE A 247 4.17 -1.60 6.57
CA PHE A 247 3.36 -1.13 5.46
C PHE A 247 3.84 0.24 5.01
N VAL A 248 3.96 0.46 3.70
CA VAL A 248 4.29 1.79 3.16
C VAL A 248 3.09 2.35 2.40
N SER A 249 2.52 3.44 2.91
CA SER A 249 1.36 4.04 2.28
C SER A 249 1.70 4.75 0.98
N ASN A 250 0.70 5.04 0.15
CA ASN A 250 0.85 5.83 -1.08
C ASN A 250 1.38 7.27 -0.81
N LYS A 251 1.14 7.79 0.39
CA LYS A 251 1.70 9.06 0.86
C LYS A 251 3.19 8.96 1.20
N GLY A 252 3.73 7.74 1.31
CA GLY A 252 5.13 7.46 1.63
C GLY A 252 5.40 7.33 3.12
N ASN A 253 4.34 7.20 3.94
CA ASN A 253 4.48 6.96 5.37
C ASN A 253 4.78 5.49 5.60
N ILE A 254 5.78 5.21 6.43
CA ILE A 254 6.12 3.83 6.82
C ILE A 254 5.46 3.53 8.15
N TYR A 255 4.64 2.50 8.16
CA TYR A 255 4.01 1.96 9.34
C TYR A 255 4.72 0.67 9.74
N VAL A 256 4.98 0.53 11.03
CA VAL A 256 5.69 -0.64 11.56
C VAL A 256 4.97 -1.10 12.81
N THR A 257 4.65 -2.38 12.86
CA THR A 257 4.23 -3.01 14.10
C THR A 257 5.46 -3.50 14.86
N GLU A 258 5.50 -3.22 16.15
CA GLU A 258 6.63 -3.55 17.01
C GLU A 258 6.12 -4.24 18.28
N HIS A 259 6.66 -5.42 18.56
CA HIS A 259 6.53 -6.06 19.86
C HIS A 259 7.65 -5.59 20.79
N ILE A 260 7.24 -5.05 21.93
CA ILE A 260 8.12 -4.55 22.99
C ILE A 260 7.97 -5.44 24.24
N SER A 261 8.96 -5.38 25.13
CA SER A 261 8.95 -6.16 26.38
C SER A 261 7.65 -6.05 27.19
N ASN A 262 7.36 -7.10 27.97
CA ASN A 262 6.16 -7.25 28.81
C ASN A 262 4.85 -7.41 28.02
N ASN A 263 4.85 -8.19 26.94
CA ASN A 263 3.69 -8.46 26.08
C ASN A 263 2.99 -7.18 25.65
N ARG A 264 3.75 -6.17 25.26
CA ARG A 264 3.20 -4.90 24.80
C ARG A 264 3.57 -4.74 23.35
N SER A 265 2.69 -4.11 22.61
CA SER A 265 2.87 -3.91 21.19
C SER A 265 2.42 -2.53 20.81
N ARG A 266 2.98 -1.99 19.74
CA ARG A 266 2.63 -0.68 19.24
C ARG A 266 2.75 -0.62 17.73
N ILE A 267 2.08 0.39 17.17
CA ILE A 267 2.24 0.75 15.78
C ILE A 267 2.93 2.10 15.73
N LEU A 268 4.04 2.12 15.01
CA LEU A 268 4.83 3.30 14.73
C LEU A 268 4.52 3.79 13.33
N LYS A 269 4.42 5.10 13.18
CA LYS A 269 4.36 5.78 11.89
C LYS A 269 5.63 6.60 11.72
N TYR A 270 6.25 6.52 10.54
CA TYR A 270 7.40 7.32 10.14
C TYR A 270 7.04 8.25 8.97
N PRO A 271 6.50 9.45 9.24
CA PRO A 271 6.36 10.49 8.24
C PRO A 271 7.76 10.95 7.83
N ASN A 272 8.08 10.87 6.54
CA ASN A 272 9.39 11.27 5.98
C ASN A 272 10.58 10.40 6.44
N SER A 273 10.34 9.12 6.73
CA SER A 273 11.33 8.05 7.01
C SER A 273 12.20 8.18 8.29
N THR A 274 12.40 9.37 8.85
CA THR A 274 13.30 9.58 10.01
C THR A 274 12.59 10.00 11.30
N TYR A 275 11.46 10.71 11.20
CA TYR A 275 10.66 11.10 12.36
C TYR A 275 9.74 9.96 12.79
N LYS A 276 9.70 9.64 14.09
CA LYS A 276 8.87 8.55 14.65
C LYS A 276 7.69 9.10 15.45
N GLN A 277 6.47 8.71 15.06
CA GLN A 277 5.26 8.92 15.83
C GLN A 277 4.70 7.58 16.31
N ILE A 278 4.39 7.47 17.60
CA ILE A 278 3.60 6.33 18.11
C ILE A 278 2.14 6.64 17.79
N VAL A 279 1.50 5.80 16.97
CA VAL A 279 0.09 6.00 16.60
C VAL A 279 -0.85 5.14 17.43
N ILE A 280 -0.43 3.93 17.81
CA ILE A 280 -1.26 2.98 18.57
C ILE A 280 -0.40 2.27 19.60
N TYR A 281 -0.97 2.03 20.79
CA TYR A 281 -0.33 1.29 21.87
C TYR A 281 -1.28 0.26 22.47
N THR A 282 -0.84 -0.99 22.55
CA THR A 282 -1.67 -2.11 23.00
C THR A 282 -0.99 -2.97 24.05
N ARG A 283 -1.81 -3.63 24.86
CA ARG A 283 -1.37 -4.62 25.85
C ARG A 283 -1.82 -5.99 25.34
N GLN A 284 -0.91 -6.96 25.39
CA GLN A 284 -1.09 -8.37 25.04
C GLN A 284 -1.46 -8.63 23.59
N ALA A 285 -0.62 -8.24 22.64
CA ALA A 285 -0.82 -8.59 21.24
C ALA A 285 0.50 -8.94 20.54
N LEU A 286 0.45 -9.85 19.58
CA LEU A 286 1.50 -10.10 18.58
C LEU A 286 1.03 -9.48 17.26
N PRO A 287 1.44 -8.23 16.97
CA PRO A 287 0.95 -7.50 15.82
C PRO A 287 1.70 -7.91 14.55
N GLU A 288 1.27 -8.94 13.84
CA GLU A 288 1.88 -9.28 12.54
C GLU A 288 1.15 -8.55 11.41
N GLY A 289 -0.10 -8.93 11.12
CA GLY A 289 -0.90 -8.32 10.05
C GLY A 289 -1.17 -6.83 10.23
N LEU A 290 -0.77 -6.05 9.23
CA LEU A 290 -0.92 -4.60 9.17
C LEU A 290 -1.30 -4.18 7.75
N PHE A 291 -2.40 -3.44 7.64
CA PHE A 291 -2.79 -2.80 6.39
C PHE A 291 -3.16 -1.35 6.64
N VAL A 292 -2.79 -0.46 5.72
CA VAL A 292 -3.15 0.96 5.82
C VAL A 292 -3.89 1.37 4.55
N ASP A 293 -5.10 1.89 4.71
CA ASP A 293 -5.89 2.37 3.58
C ASP A 293 -5.38 3.73 3.07
N GLN A 294 -5.94 4.21 1.95
CA GLN A 294 -5.53 5.50 1.37
C GLN A 294 -5.83 6.72 2.27
N CYS A 295 -6.77 6.55 3.20
CA CYS A 295 -7.13 7.54 4.21
C CYS A 295 -6.18 7.50 5.42
N GLU A 296 -5.14 6.65 5.38
CA GLU A 296 -4.17 6.43 6.46
C GLU A 296 -4.80 5.80 7.71
N ASN A 297 -5.97 5.16 7.56
CA ASN A 297 -6.55 4.36 8.63
C ASN A 297 -5.80 3.04 8.72
N VAL A 298 -5.50 2.62 9.94
CA VAL A 298 -4.71 1.43 10.22
C VAL A 298 -5.64 0.28 10.56
N TYR A 299 -5.54 -0.79 9.78
CA TYR A 299 -6.17 -2.08 10.03
C TYR A 299 -5.11 -2.99 10.60
N TRP A 300 -5.39 -3.53 11.77
CA TRP A 300 -4.41 -4.25 12.55
C TRP A 300 -4.99 -5.54 13.09
N VAL A 301 -4.27 -6.63 12.88
CA VAL A 301 -4.64 -7.94 13.37
C VAL A 301 -4.14 -8.10 14.81
N ASP A 302 -5.09 -8.28 15.72
CA ASP A 302 -4.82 -8.59 17.11
C ASP A 302 -5.01 -10.09 17.33
N GLU A 303 -3.93 -10.85 17.11
CA GLU A 303 -3.93 -12.31 17.17
C GLU A 303 -4.44 -12.83 18.52
N ALA A 304 -3.99 -12.20 19.61
CA ALA A 304 -4.25 -12.62 20.98
C ALA A 304 -5.70 -12.38 21.40
N PHE A 305 -6.35 -11.35 20.85
CA PHE A 305 -7.77 -11.09 21.08
C PHE A 305 -8.68 -11.57 19.97
N HIS A 306 -8.14 -12.29 18.97
CA HIS A 306 -8.89 -12.94 17.90
C HIS A 306 -9.79 -11.95 17.14
N GLN A 307 -9.24 -10.79 16.81
CA GLN A 307 -9.99 -9.68 16.22
C GLN A 307 -9.14 -8.90 15.23
N VAL A 308 -9.82 -8.13 14.39
CA VAL A 308 -9.21 -7.08 13.58
C VAL A 308 -9.70 -5.73 14.10
N MET A 309 -8.75 -4.85 14.37
CA MET A 309 -8.99 -3.50 14.84
C MET A 309 -8.78 -2.50 13.70
N LYS A 310 -9.65 -1.50 13.59
CA LYS A 310 -9.46 -0.34 12.72
C LYS A 310 -9.21 0.90 13.58
N PHE A 311 -8.21 1.68 13.22
CA PHE A 311 -7.90 2.95 13.84
C PHE A 311 -7.95 4.04 12.77
N ASN A 312 -8.81 5.03 12.96
CA ASN A 312 -8.87 6.15 12.03
C ASN A 312 -7.57 6.97 12.13
N ASN A 313 -7.16 7.58 11.03
CA ASN A 313 -6.02 8.49 11.02
C ASN A 313 -6.22 9.58 12.09
N HIS A 314 -5.24 9.74 12.99
CA HIS A 314 -5.26 10.60 14.19
C HIS A 314 -6.08 10.13 15.42
N SER A 315 -6.67 8.93 15.41
CA SER A 315 -7.32 8.36 16.59
C SER A 315 -6.49 7.24 17.21
N ALA A 316 -6.15 7.40 18.50
CA ALA A 316 -5.58 6.31 19.29
C ALA A 316 -6.64 5.27 19.72
N ARG A 317 -7.93 5.59 19.57
CA ARG A 317 -9.04 4.68 19.88
C ARG A 317 -9.45 3.95 18.61
N GLY A 318 -9.28 2.63 18.62
CA GLY A 318 -9.71 1.75 17.54
C GLY A 318 -11.11 1.19 17.78
N GLU A 319 -11.69 0.65 16.72
CA GLU A 319 -12.93 -0.11 16.72
C GLU A 319 -12.70 -1.51 16.20
N VAL A 320 -13.49 -2.47 16.67
CA VAL A 320 -13.43 -3.86 16.22
C VAL A 320 -14.20 -3.96 14.91
N VAL A 321 -13.50 -4.32 13.83
CA VAL A 321 -14.10 -4.45 12.50
C VAL A 321 -14.30 -5.90 12.08
N ALA A 322 -13.65 -6.87 12.75
CA ALA A 322 -13.92 -8.29 12.59
C ALA A 322 -13.52 -9.09 13.83
N GLY A 323 -14.17 -10.26 14.02
CA GLY A 323 -13.97 -11.11 15.19
C GLY A 323 -14.80 -10.69 16.40
N VAL A 324 -14.83 -11.58 17.40
CA VAL A 324 -15.44 -11.29 18.71
C VAL A 324 -14.29 -11.19 19.71
N PRO A 325 -14.07 -10.01 20.33
CA PRO A 325 -12.92 -9.79 21.21
C PRO A 325 -12.82 -10.86 22.29
N PHE A 326 -11.61 -11.42 22.49
CA PHE A 326 -11.28 -12.43 23.50
C PHE A 326 -11.94 -13.81 23.32
N ILE A 327 -12.83 -13.99 22.35
CA ILE A 327 -13.59 -15.23 22.17
C ILE A 327 -13.14 -15.89 20.87
N PRO A 328 -12.27 -16.91 20.91
CA PRO A 328 -11.93 -17.67 19.72
C PRO A 328 -13.14 -18.51 19.28
N GLY A 329 -13.28 -18.71 17.97
CA GLY A 329 -14.30 -19.59 17.42
C GLY A 329 -14.18 -19.74 15.91
N ASN A 330 -14.92 -20.71 15.36
CA ASN A 330 -14.91 -21.03 13.93
C ASN A 330 -16.21 -20.65 13.20
N SER A 331 -17.16 -19.98 13.87
CA SER A 331 -18.33 -19.43 13.18
C SER A 331 -17.94 -18.22 12.31
N SER A 332 -18.85 -17.73 11.47
CA SER A 332 -18.62 -16.59 10.58
C SER A 332 -18.44 -15.24 11.29
N GLN A 333 -18.71 -15.18 12.60
CA GLN A 333 -18.51 -13.97 13.41
C GLN A 333 -17.21 -14.02 14.23
N HIS A 334 -16.65 -15.21 14.46
CA HIS A 334 -15.48 -15.40 15.28
C HIS A 334 -14.23 -15.58 14.40
N LEU A 335 -13.09 -15.21 14.95
CA LEU A 335 -11.77 -15.54 14.41
C LEU A 335 -11.05 -16.43 15.43
N ASN A 336 -9.98 -17.08 15.01
CA ASN A 336 -9.10 -17.82 15.90
C ASN A 336 -7.65 -17.63 15.45
N GLY A 337 -6.93 -16.79 16.20
CA GLY A 337 -5.55 -16.40 15.89
C GLY A 337 -5.38 -15.91 14.45
N PRO A 338 -6.13 -14.89 13.99
CA PRO A 338 -5.93 -14.31 12.68
C PRO A 338 -4.48 -13.80 12.54
N ARG A 339 -3.94 -13.82 11.32
CA ARG A 339 -2.55 -13.42 11.06
C ARG A 339 -2.40 -12.19 10.19
N ASP A 340 -3.28 -12.06 9.21
CA ASP A 340 -3.19 -10.97 8.24
C ASP A 340 -4.57 -10.45 7.83
N VAL A 341 -4.60 -9.19 7.38
CA VAL A 341 -5.77 -8.51 6.87
C VAL A 341 -5.40 -7.62 5.69
N ILE A 342 -6.16 -7.72 4.60
CA ILE A 342 -6.09 -6.78 3.46
C ILE A 342 -7.48 -6.26 3.11
N LEU A 343 -7.54 -5.14 2.38
CA LEU A 343 -8.79 -4.59 1.86
C LEU A 343 -8.85 -4.71 0.33
N ASP A 344 -10.06 -4.88 -0.20
CA ASP A 344 -10.33 -4.74 -1.63
C ASP A 344 -10.76 -3.31 -2.05
N ALA A 345 -11.14 -3.17 -3.33
CA ALA A 345 -11.60 -1.93 -3.98
C ALA A 345 -12.83 -1.27 -3.32
N TYR A 346 -13.47 -1.92 -2.37
CA TYR A 346 -14.70 -1.43 -1.74
C TYR A 346 -14.55 -1.32 -0.22
N GLY A 347 -13.35 -1.55 0.29
CA GLY A 347 -13.09 -1.61 1.73
C GLY A 347 -13.61 -2.88 2.39
N ASN A 348 -13.85 -3.97 1.64
CA ASN A 348 -14.15 -5.27 2.25
C ASN A 348 -12.87 -5.88 2.81
N LEU A 349 -12.95 -6.45 4.01
CA LEU A 349 -11.82 -7.06 4.69
C LEU A 349 -11.63 -8.49 4.25
N TYR A 350 -10.42 -8.89 3.91
CA TYR A 350 -10.02 -10.28 3.71
C TYR A 350 -9.05 -10.64 4.81
N ILE A 351 -9.33 -11.73 5.52
CA ILE A 351 -8.66 -12.06 6.77
C ILE A 351 -8.12 -13.48 6.68
N ALA A 352 -6.82 -13.64 6.93
CA ALA A 352 -6.19 -14.93 7.13
C ALA A 352 -6.49 -15.43 8.55
N ASP A 353 -7.54 -16.24 8.68
CA ASP A 353 -8.00 -16.81 9.95
C ASP A 353 -7.26 -18.13 10.23
N ARG A 354 -5.98 -17.96 10.61
CA ARG A 354 -4.93 -18.98 10.60
C ARG A 354 -5.31 -20.29 11.29
N ASN A 355 -5.77 -20.23 12.54
CA ASN A 355 -6.07 -21.45 13.31
C ASN A 355 -7.42 -22.08 12.92
N ASN A 356 -8.25 -21.35 12.16
CA ASN A 356 -9.44 -21.90 11.53
C ASN A 356 -9.18 -22.39 10.09
N HIS A 357 -7.95 -22.29 9.60
CA HIS A 357 -7.53 -22.81 8.29
C HIS A 357 -8.36 -22.28 7.12
N ARG A 358 -8.71 -20.98 7.16
CA ARG A 358 -9.60 -20.37 6.17
C ARG A 358 -9.23 -18.92 5.87
N ILE A 359 -9.71 -18.45 4.73
CA ILE A 359 -9.77 -17.02 4.41
C ILE A 359 -11.22 -16.57 4.49
N GLN A 360 -11.47 -15.52 5.26
CA GLN A 360 -12.79 -14.90 5.37
C GLN A 360 -12.81 -13.53 4.71
N ARG A 361 -13.90 -13.22 4.02
CA ARG A 361 -14.21 -11.88 3.53
C ARG A 361 -15.34 -11.28 4.35
N LYS A 362 -15.19 -10.03 4.81
CA LYS A 362 -16.23 -9.29 5.52
C LYS A 362 -16.59 -8.01 4.77
N SER A 363 -17.85 -7.90 4.39
CA SER A 363 -18.46 -6.76 3.69
C SER A 363 -19.58 -6.19 4.55
N GLY A 364 -19.29 -5.13 5.31
CA GLY A 364 -20.18 -4.61 6.35
C GLY A 364 -20.53 -5.71 7.37
N ASN A 365 -21.82 -6.07 7.47
CA ASN A 365 -22.29 -7.10 8.40
C ASN A 365 -22.26 -8.53 7.83
N THR A 366 -21.98 -8.68 6.54
CA THR A 366 -21.93 -9.99 5.88
C THR A 366 -20.52 -10.55 5.93
N THR A 367 -20.38 -11.80 6.37
CA THR A 367 -19.11 -12.54 6.31
C THR A 367 -19.27 -13.74 5.39
N GLU A 368 -18.31 -13.94 4.50
CA GLU A 368 -18.26 -15.00 3.51
C GLU A 368 -16.95 -15.77 3.62
N MET A 369 -16.98 -17.04 3.26
CA MET A 369 -15.79 -17.88 3.18
C MET A 369 -15.25 -17.83 1.76
N ILE A 370 -13.98 -17.48 1.62
CA ILE A 370 -13.30 -17.40 0.32
C ILE A 370 -12.55 -18.69 0.03
N ALA A 371 -11.89 -19.24 1.05
CA ALA A 371 -11.10 -20.47 0.94
C ALA A 371 -11.02 -21.18 2.29
N GLY A 372 -10.70 -22.47 2.26
CA GLY A 372 -10.55 -23.33 3.43
C GLY A 372 -11.87 -23.91 3.94
N ILE A 373 -11.79 -24.72 5.00
CA ILE A 373 -12.94 -25.28 5.70
C ILE A 373 -12.79 -24.90 7.18
N PRO A 374 -13.77 -24.22 7.82
CA PRO A 374 -13.62 -23.70 9.16
C PRO A 374 -13.22 -24.77 10.19
N GLY A 375 -12.03 -24.61 10.75
CA GLY A 375 -11.48 -25.51 11.76
C GLY A 375 -10.97 -26.85 11.22
N ILE A 376 -10.93 -27.05 9.90
CA ILE A 376 -10.45 -28.28 9.26
C ILE A 376 -9.29 -27.93 8.33
N ALA A 377 -8.08 -28.34 8.73
CA ALA A 377 -6.91 -28.26 7.87
C ALA A 377 -7.02 -29.24 6.71
N GLY A 378 -6.52 -28.85 5.54
CA GLY A 378 -6.44 -29.73 4.38
C GLY A 378 -5.40 -29.26 3.36
N SER A 379 -5.14 -30.10 2.37
CA SER A 379 -4.13 -29.88 1.32
C SER A 379 -4.70 -29.96 -0.09
N ALA A 380 -5.99 -30.27 -0.25
CA ALA A 380 -6.65 -30.22 -1.54
C ALA A 380 -6.65 -28.80 -2.12
N ASN A 381 -7.02 -28.65 -3.39
CA ASN A 381 -7.31 -27.34 -3.96
C ASN A 381 -8.39 -26.67 -3.13
N THR A 382 -8.21 -25.37 -2.85
CA THR A 382 -9.07 -24.54 -1.98
C THR A 382 -9.08 -24.88 -0.49
N GLN A 383 -8.46 -25.98 -0.05
CA GLN A 383 -8.18 -26.23 1.36
C GLN A 383 -6.87 -25.56 1.78
N LEU A 384 -6.79 -25.17 3.05
CA LEU A 384 -5.65 -24.46 3.61
C LEU A 384 -5.19 -25.14 4.90
N LYS A 385 -3.94 -24.88 5.28
CA LYS A 385 -3.35 -25.32 6.53
C LYS A 385 -2.46 -24.20 7.09
N PHE A 386 -2.98 -23.55 8.13
CA PHE A 386 -2.39 -22.38 8.79
C PHE A 386 -1.98 -21.28 7.80
N PRO A 387 -2.94 -20.71 7.04
CA PRO A 387 -2.64 -19.60 6.14
C PRO A 387 -2.12 -18.40 6.93
N GLN A 388 -1.09 -17.72 6.44
CA GLN A 388 -0.44 -16.62 7.17
C GLN A 388 -0.76 -15.25 6.58
N SER A 389 -0.72 -15.08 5.26
CA SER A 389 -0.76 -13.78 4.57
C SER A 389 -1.49 -13.85 3.22
N LEU A 390 -1.97 -12.70 2.76
CA LEU A 390 -2.83 -12.52 1.59
C LEU A 390 -2.35 -11.36 0.71
N ALA A 391 -2.49 -11.50 -0.62
CA ALA A 391 -2.27 -10.40 -1.54
C ALA A 391 -3.18 -10.49 -2.79
N PHE A 392 -3.54 -9.35 -3.38
CA PHE A 392 -4.24 -9.28 -4.66
C PHE A 392 -3.28 -8.92 -5.79
N ASP A 393 -3.45 -9.54 -6.97
CA ASP A 393 -2.89 -9.00 -8.21
C ASP A 393 -3.82 -7.96 -8.87
N SER A 394 -3.32 -7.29 -9.91
CA SER A 394 -4.06 -6.28 -10.68
C SER A 394 -5.30 -6.82 -11.40
N HIS A 395 -5.41 -8.15 -11.53
CA HIS A 395 -6.57 -8.84 -12.07
C HIS A 395 -7.51 -9.37 -10.97
N TRP A 396 -7.33 -8.90 -9.73
CA TRP A 396 -8.13 -9.30 -8.57
C TRP A 396 -8.01 -10.77 -8.18
N ASN A 397 -6.99 -11.49 -8.64
CA ASN A 397 -6.75 -12.83 -8.12
C ASN A 397 -6.17 -12.75 -6.71
N LEU A 398 -6.63 -13.62 -5.82
CA LEU A 398 -6.17 -13.68 -4.43
C LEU A 398 -5.05 -14.71 -4.31
N TYR A 399 -3.92 -14.29 -3.76
CA TYR A 399 -2.79 -15.14 -3.40
C TYR A 399 -2.82 -15.35 -1.90
N VAL A 400 -2.55 -16.58 -1.47
CA VAL A 400 -2.55 -16.99 -0.06
C VAL A 400 -1.26 -17.74 0.24
N SER A 401 -0.54 -17.31 1.28
CA SER A 401 0.55 -18.11 1.83
C SER A 401 -0.02 -19.26 2.68
N ASP A 402 -0.01 -20.47 2.12
CA ASP A 402 -0.52 -21.69 2.73
C ASP A 402 0.64 -22.43 3.40
N SER A 403 1.16 -21.82 4.46
CA SER A 403 2.54 -22.00 4.93
C SER A 403 2.88 -23.42 5.39
N ASP A 404 1.95 -24.11 6.04
CA ASP A 404 2.18 -25.48 6.53
C ASP A 404 1.88 -26.55 5.45
N ASN A 405 1.34 -26.14 4.30
CA ASN A 405 1.36 -26.91 3.06
C ASN A 405 2.55 -26.50 2.15
N GLU A 406 3.46 -25.63 2.62
CA GLU A 406 4.69 -25.23 1.93
C GLU A 406 4.44 -24.67 0.52
N ARG A 407 3.35 -23.90 0.33
CA ARG A 407 2.94 -23.40 -1.00
C ARG A 407 2.30 -22.01 -0.96
N ILE A 408 2.25 -21.37 -2.14
CA ILE A 408 1.36 -20.23 -2.41
C ILE A 408 0.19 -20.74 -3.25
N GLN A 409 -1.04 -20.49 -2.82
CA GLN A 409 -2.24 -20.75 -3.62
C GLN A 409 -2.76 -19.47 -4.24
N LYS A 410 -3.05 -19.52 -5.54
CA LYS A 410 -3.75 -18.47 -6.29
C LYS A 410 -5.19 -18.91 -6.52
N PHE A 411 -6.12 -18.08 -6.09
CA PHE A 411 -7.55 -18.20 -6.32
C PHE A 411 -7.91 -17.24 -7.45
N GLN A 412 -8.35 -17.80 -8.57
CA GLN A 412 -8.73 -16.99 -9.72
C GLN A 412 -10.05 -16.29 -9.47
N PHE A 413 -10.11 -15.04 -9.88
CA PHE A 413 -11.36 -14.31 -9.92
C PHE A 413 -12.15 -14.72 -11.18
N GLU A 414 -13.35 -15.29 -11.05
CA GLU A 414 -14.06 -15.95 -12.16
C GLU A 414 -15.21 -15.14 -12.77
N SER A 415 -15.56 -13.98 -12.19
CA SER A 415 -16.70 -13.08 -12.52
C SER A 415 -17.98 -13.25 -11.67
N GLY A 416 -18.30 -12.21 -10.91
CA GLY A 416 -19.63 -11.61 -10.98
C GLY A 416 -19.55 -10.44 -11.97
N ASP A 417 -20.64 -9.73 -12.27
CA ASP A 417 -20.53 -8.34 -12.74
C ASP A 417 -19.63 -7.62 -11.74
N LEU A 418 -18.37 -7.57 -12.15
CA LEU A 418 -17.36 -6.82 -11.50
C LEU A 418 -17.83 -5.38 -11.57
N TRP A 419 -17.34 -4.61 -10.61
CA TRP A 419 -17.34 -3.17 -10.70
C TRP A 419 -18.67 -2.54 -10.31
N CYS A 420 -18.72 -2.07 -9.07
CA CYS A 420 -18.89 -0.64 -8.86
C CYS A 420 -17.51 -0.08 -8.48
#